data_AF-A0A0G0KNM0-F1
#
_entry.id   AF-A0A0G0KNM0-F1
#
_cell.length_a   1.000
_cell.length_b   1.000
_cell.length_c   1.000
_cell.angle_alpha   90.00
_cell.angle_beta   90.00
_cell.angle_gamma   90.00
#
_symmetry.space_group_name_H-M   'P 1'
#
loop_
_entity.id
_entity.type
_entity.pdbx_description
1 polymer ?
#
loop_
_entity_poly.entity_id
_entity_poly.type
_entity_poly.pdbx_seq_one_letter_code
_entity_poly.pdbx_strand_id
1 'polypeptide(L)'
;MNSPEFKDGNLDVCNEQQQPLYTLRRTSMRSLVGLYFSQTLLYIGFILILLNNLNVLAPGNYFGVYSWVTVLVFSIGLVINFVSIPHLYFSSFVNFNRDDDFWDKETFWILPLFFFGTFFLYGSQISTAFILLIMSIAVIAIIHCKFILSSWKFMQKNLGQEFSTHHQYFTTLKYLTVYYMLLLIVLVSINPLQQIFIWIRGM
;
A
#
# COMPACT_ATOMS: atom_id res chain seq x y z
N MET A 1 -45.38 49.78 0.95
CA MET A 1 -44.22 49.18 0.25
C MET A 1 -42.99 49.84 0.81
N ASN A 2 -42.32 49.19 1.76
CA ASN A 2 -41.03 49.62 2.31
C ASN A 2 -40.05 48.48 2.04
N SER A 3 -39.13 48.72 1.11
CA SER A 3 -38.02 47.82 0.81
C SER A 3 -37.08 47.74 2.01
N PRO A 4 -36.55 46.57 2.38
CA PRO A 4 -35.51 46.49 3.39
C PRO A 4 -34.17 46.93 2.78
N GLU A 5 -33.55 47.95 3.38
CA GLU A 5 -32.17 48.36 3.13
C GLU A 5 -31.22 47.30 3.71
N PHE A 6 -30.34 46.77 2.87
CA PHE A 6 -29.19 46.01 3.35
C PHE A 6 -28.20 47.01 3.98
N LYS A 7 -28.06 46.94 5.31
CA LYS A 7 -26.98 47.62 6.02
C LYS A 7 -25.67 46.93 5.69
N ASP A 8 -24.73 47.70 5.16
CA ASP A 8 -23.31 47.37 5.12
C ASP A 8 -22.81 47.12 6.54
N GLY A 9 -22.85 45.85 6.93
CA GLY A 9 -22.40 45.34 8.21
C GLY A 9 -21.33 44.28 7.95
N ASN A 10 -20.11 44.78 7.72
CA ASN A 10 -18.81 44.12 7.88
C ASN A 10 -18.87 42.59 8.13
N LEU A 11 -19.14 41.84 7.07
CA LEU A 11 -18.73 40.45 6.98
C LEU A 11 -17.22 40.47 6.74
N ASP A 12 -16.44 40.64 7.80
CA ASP A 12 -15.07 40.15 7.84
C ASP A 12 -15.15 38.62 7.76
N VAL A 13 -15.46 38.13 6.55
CA VAL A 13 -14.98 36.83 6.10
C VAL A 13 -13.49 37.04 6.01
N CYS A 14 -12.82 36.73 7.11
CA CYS A 14 -11.38 36.54 7.14
C CYS A 14 -11.12 35.44 6.11
N ASN A 15 -10.84 35.85 4.87
CA ASN A 15 -10.17 35.04 3.87
C ASN A 15 -8.80 34.77 4.48
N GLU A 16 -8.74 33.80 5.40
CA GLU A 16 -7.51 33.08 5.66
C GLU A 16 -7.01 32.69 4.28
N GLN A 17 -5.92 33.34 3.87
CA GLN A 17 -5.22 33.04 2.64
C GLN A 17 -5.23 31.53 2.48
N GLN A 18 -5.89 31.04 1.45
CA GLN A 18 -5.77 29.65 1.03
C GLN A 18 -4.29 29.45 0.72
N GLN A 19 -3.53 29.09 1.74
CA GLN A 19 -2.16 28.67 1.58
C GLN A 19 -2.23 27.50 0.61
N PRO A 20 -1.43 27.52 -0.47
CA PRO A 20 -1.55 26.49 -1.47
C PRO A 20 -1.36 25.12 -0.80
N LEU A 21 -2.16 24.13 -1.20
CA LEU A 21 -2.21 22.78 -0.60
C LEU A 21 -0.84 22.09 -0.43
N TYR A 22 0.21 22.58 -1.11
CA TYR A 22 1.59 22.10 -0.96
C TYR A 22 2.37 22.76 0.18
N THR A 23 2.02 23.96 0.64
CA THR A 23 2.79 24.70 1.67
C THR A 23 2.57 24.23 3.10
N LEU A 24 1.57 23.39 3.37
CA LEU A 24 1.24 22.89 4.72
C LEU A 24 1.67 21.44 4.99
N ARG A 25 2.14 20.68 3.98
CA ARG A 25 2.40 19.24 4.16
C ARG A 25 3.81 18.99 4.68
N ARG A 26 3.94 18.90 6.01
CA ARG A 26 5.20 18.59 6.70
C ARG A 26 5.53 17.09 6.64
N THR A 27 5.51 16.52 5.43
CA THR A 27 5.74 15.09 5.23
C THR A 27 7.18 14.72 5.56
N SER A 28 7.34 13.69 6.37
CA SER A 28 8.67 13.21 6.74
C SER A 28 9.40 12.66 5.51
N MET A 29 10.62 13.15 5.24
CA MET A 29 11.44 12.69 4.10
C MET A 29 11.66 11.17 4.14
N ARG A 30 11.76 10.59 5.34
CA ARG A 30 11.91 9.14 5.52
C ARG A 30 10.69 8.37 5.01
N SER A 31 9.49 8.84 5.33
CA SER A 31 8.23 8.24 4.86
C SER A 31 8.12 8.32 3.34
N LEU A 32 8.46 9.48 2.78
CA LEU A 32 8.46 9.70 1.34
C LEU A 32 9.44 8.77 0.62
N VAL A 33 10.70 8.69 1.09
CA VAL A 33 11.71 7.80 0.53
C VAL A 33 11.29 6.33 0.65
N GLY A 34 10.77 5.92 1.80
CA GLY A 34 10.30 4.54 2.01
C GLY A 34 9.18 4.16 1.05
N LEU A 35 8.22 5.06 0.81
CA LEU A 35 7.13 4.84 -0.13
C LEU A 35 7.65 4.71 -1.57
N TYR A 36 8.46 5.65 -2.04
CA TYR A 36 9.00 5.61 -3.40
C TYR A 36 9.92 4.43 -3.65
N PHE A 37 10.73 4.05 -2.65
CA PHE A 37 11.54 2.84 -2.71
C PHE A 37 10.66 1.60 -2.92
N SER A 38 9.59 1.48 -2.13
CA SER A 38 8.65 0.36 -2.22
C SER A 38 7.96 0.30 -3.59
N GLN A 39 7.51 1.44 -4.11
CA GLN A 39 6.91 1.55 -5.44
C GLN A 39 7.89 1.20 -6.55
N THR A 40 9.13 1.69 -6.44
CA THR A 40 10.18 1.42 -7.44
C THR A 40 10.50 -0.06 -7.50
N LEU A 41 10.64 -0.74 -6.35
CA LEU A 41 10.82 -2.19 -6.30
C LEU A 41 9.68 -2.93 -7.00
N LEU A 42 8.43 -2.53 -6.73
CA LEU A 42 7.27 -3.11 -7.37
C LEU A 42 7.31 -2.95 -8.89
N TYR A 43 7.56 -1.74 -9.39
CA TYR A 43 7.61 -1.47 -10.82
C TYR A 43 8.76 -2.20 -11.51
N ILE A 44 9.95 -2.25 -10.90
CA ILE A 44 11.07 -3.03 -11.41
C ILE A 44 10.68 -4.50 -11.52
N GLY A 45 10.09 -5.08 -10.46
CA GLY A 45 9.65 -6.47 -10.47
C GLY A 45 8.66 -6.75 -11.61
N PHE A 46 7.66 -5.87 -11.79
CA PHE A 46 6.68 -6.02 -12.86
C PHE A 46 7.30 -5.91 -14.27
N ILE A 47 8.16 -4.92 -14.49
CA ILE A 47 8.86 -4.73 -15.77
C ILE A 47 9.74 -5.94 -16.10
N LEU A 48 10.47 -6.49 -15.12
CA LEU A 48 11.27 -7.69 -15.31
C LEU A 48 10.43 -8.87 -15.76
N ILE A 49 9.27 -9.10 -15.12
CA ILE A 49 8.35 -10.17 -15.52
C ILE A 49 7.84 -9.94 -16.94
N LEU A 50 7.40 -8.72 -17.26
CA LEU A 50 6.86 -8.40 -18.58
C LEU A 50 7.90 -8.63 -19.69
N LEU A 51 9.09 -8.03 -19.53
CA LEU A 51 10.18 -8.17 -20.52
C LEU A 51 10.66 -9.61 -20.66
N ASN A 52 10.65 -10.39 -19.58
CA ASN A 52 10.98 -11.81 -19.64
C ASN A 52 9.94 -12.61 -20.42
N ASN A 53 8.64 -12.39 -20.14
CA ASN A 53 7.56 -13.08 -20.88
C ASN A 53 7.50 -12.68 -22.37
N LEU A 54 7.96 -11.46 -22.72
CA LEU A 54 8.12 -11.01 -24.10
C LEU A 54 9.42 -11.51 -24.77
N ASN A 55 10.16 -12.42 -24.13
CA ASN A 55 11.44 -12.97 -24.60
C ASN A 55 12.55 -11.91 -24.83
N VAL A 56 12.48 -10.74 -24.18
CA VAL A 56 13.50 -9.68 -24.33
C VAL A 56 14.72 -9.95 -23.45
N LEU A 57 14.53 -10.44 -22.22
CA LEU A 57 15.63 -10.61 -21.24
C LEU A 57 16.28 -12.00 -21.29
N ALA A 58 15.47 -13.06 -21.27
CA ALA A 58 15.94 -14.44 -21.34
C ALA A 58 15.10 -15.20 -22.37
N PRO A 59 15.50 -15.18 -23.65
CA PRO A 59 14.74 -15.80 -24.73
C PRO A 59 14.46 -17.28 -24.45
N GLY A 60 13.19 -17.69 -24.56
CA GLY A 60 12.75 -19.07 -24.30
C GLY A 60 12.44 -19.39 -22.84
N ASN A 61 12.76 -18.50 -21.90
CA ASN A 61 12.35 -18.61 -20.50
C ASN A 61 11.14 -17.71 -20.22
N TYR A 62 10.30 -18.12 -19.28
CA TYR A 62 9.17 -17.33 -18.78
C TYR A 62 9.20 -17.26 -17.25
N PHE A 63 8.46 -16.31 -16.68
CA PHE A 63 8.42 -16.18 -15.22
C PHE A 63 7.79 -17.43 -14.58
N GLY A 64 8.48 -18.02 -13.62
CA GLY A 64 8.15 -19.32 -13.02
C GLY A 64 9.06 -20.46 -13.47
N VAL A 65 9.80 -20.31 -14.57
CA VAL A 65 10.94 -21.19 -14.88
C VAL A 65 12.17 -20.69 -14.16
N TYR A 66 12.99 -21.60 -13.63
CA TYR A 66 14.22 -21.23 -12.96
C TYR A 66 15.16 -20.47 -13.90
N SER A 67 15.34 -19.19 -13.61
CA SER A 67 16.20 -18.26 -14.36
C SER A 67 16.69 -17.15 -13.44
N TRP A 68 17.72 -16.43 -13.85
CA TRP A 68 18.22 -15.29 -13.07
C TRP A 68 17.13 -14.21 -12.87
N VAL A 69 16.23 -14.02 -13.85
CA VAL A 69 15.10 -13.08 -13.73
C VAL A 69 14.14 -13.54 -12.64
N THR A 70 13.78 -14.84 -12.63
CA THR A 70 12.89 -15.42 -11.62
C THR A 70 13.47 -15.27 -10.21
N VAL A 71 14.78 -15.52 -10.04
CA VAL A 71 15.47 -15.35 -8.75
C VAL A 71 15.49 -13.88 -8.29
N LEU A 72 15.70 -12.95 -9.23
CA LEU A 72 15.71 -11.52 -8.94
C LEU A 72 14.31 -11.02 -8.52
N VAL A 73 13.27 -11.38 -9.28
CA VAL A 73 11.88 -11.04 -8.97
C VAL A 73 11.45 -11.65 -7.64
N PHE A 74 11.83 -12.90 -7.37
CA PHE A 74 11.60 -13.55 -6.08
C PHE A 74 12.25 -12.77 -4.93
N SER A 75 13.49 -12.33 -5.10
CA SER A 75 14.21 -11.53 -4.11
C SER A 75 13.54 -10.18 -3.86
N ILE A 76 13.03 -9.52 -4.92
CA ILE A 76 12.21 -8.31 -4.81
C ILE A 76 10.95 -8.61 -3.99
N GLY A 77 10.27 -9.73 -4.25
CA GLY A 77 9.10 -10.17 -3.48
C GLY A 77 9.39 -10.33 -1.99
N LEU A 78 10.56 -10.89 -1.63
CA LEU A 78 10.99 -10.99 -0.23
C LEU A 78 11.17 -9.62 0.40
N VAL A 79 11.87 -8.70 -0.28
CA VAL A 79 12.10 -7.34 0.24
C VAL A 79 10.78 -6.58 0.37
N ILE A 80 9.85 -6.73 -0.57
CA ILE A 80 8.52 -6.10 -0.49
C ILE A 80 7.78 -6.61 0.75
N ASN A 81 7.66 -7.93 0.92
CA ASN A 81 6.81 -8.49 1.96
C ASN A 81 7.41 -8.39 3.38
N PHE A 82 8.73 -8.57 3.53
CA PHE A 82 9.38 -8.57 4.85
C PHE A 82 9.96 -7.21 5.28
N VAL A 83 10.18 -6.28 4.35
CA VAL A 83 10.79 -4.98 4.67
C VAL A 83 9.87 -3.83 4.31
N SER A 84 9.41 -3.76 3.05
CA SER A 84 8.67 -2.59 2.54
C SER A 84 7.30 -2.45 3.19
N ILE A 85 6.50 -3.51 3.20
CA ILE A 85 5.17 -3.49 3.83
C ILE A 85 5.26 -3.20 5.34
N PRO A 86 6.09 -3.92 6.13
CA PRO A 86 6.32 -3.56 7.53
C PRO A 86 6.72 -2.11 7.71
N HIS A 87 7.68 -1.61 6.93
CA HIS A 87 8.12 -0.22 6.99
C HIS A 87 6.95 0.75 6.76
N LEU A 88 6.11 0.52 5.76
CA LEU A 88 4.95 1.37 5.47
C LEU A 88 3.91 1.34 6.60
N TYR A 89 3.67 0.21 7.24
CA TYR A 89 2.82 0.15 8.43
C TYR A 89 3.36 1.02 9.57
N PHE A 90 4.66 0.90 9.89
CA PHE A 90 5.28 1.71 10.93
C PHE A 90 5.29 3.20 10.56
N SER A 91 5.63 3.53 9.33
CA SER A 91 5.67 4.91 8.82
C SER A 91 4.28 5.55 8.83
N SER A 92 3.27 4.82 8.35
CA SER A 92 1.87 5.25 8.34
C SER A 92 1.38 5.57 9.76
N PHE A 93 1.68 4.71 10.73
CA PHE A 93 1.30 4.97 12.11
C PHE A 93 2.03 6.16 12.74
N VAL A 94 3.31 6.37 12.40
CA VAL A 94 4.07 7.54 12.86
C VAL A 94 3.50 8.82 12.28
N ASN A 95 3.12 8.83 10.99
CA ASN A 95 2.51 9.98 10.34
C ASN A 95 1.10 10.25 10.88
N PHE A 96 0.32 9.18 11.12
CA PHE A 96 -0.97 9.26 11.81
C PHE A 96 -0.86 9.91 13.19
N ASN A 97 0.11 9.51 14.02
CA ASN A 97 0.31 10.11 15.35
C ASN A 97 0.82 11.56 15.31
N ARG A 98 1.23 12.05 14.14
CA ARG A 98 1.71 13.43 13.91
C ARG A 98 0.66 14.28 13.18
N ASP A 99 -0.55 13.76 13.01
CA ASP A 99 -1.63 14.39 12.23
C ASP A 99 -1.19 14.74 10.80
N ASP A 100 -0.34 13.90 10.19
CA ASP A 100 0.09 14.02 8.78
C ASP A 100 -0.66 13.02 7.90
N ASP A 101 -1.57 13.52 7.06
CA ASP A 101 -2.40 12.76 6.11
C ASP A 101 -1.62 11.88 5.13
N PHE A 102 -0.29 11.99 5.07
CA PHE A 102 0.53 11.07 4.29
C PHE A 102 0.35 9.59 4.70
N TRP A 103 -0.11 9.33 5.93
CA TRP A 103 -0.46 7.97 6.38
C TRP A 103 -1.44 7.27 5.44
N ASP A 104 -2.37 7.99 4.82
CA ASP A 104 -3.40 7.41 3.94
C ASP A 104 -2.77 6.87 2.67
N LYS A 105 -1.86 7.66 2.07
CA LYS A 105 -1.10 7.25 0.88
C LYS A 105 -0.24 6.03 1.15
N GLU A 106 0.44 5.98 2.30
CA GLU A 106 1.24 4.80 2.67
C GLU A 106 0.36 3.57 2.88
N THR A 107 -0.77 3.73 3.55
CA THR A 107 -1.72 2.64 3.83
C THR A 107 -2.36 2.11 2.55
N PHE A 108 -2.69 2.99 1.60
CA PHE A 108 -3.17 2.59 0.28
C PHE A 108 -2.16 1.70 -0.46
N TRP A 109 -0.88 2.10 -0.47
CA TRP A 109 0.15 1.37 -1.21
C TRP A 109 0.53 0.01 -0.61
N ILE A 110 0.21 -0.23 0.65
CA ILE A 110 0.38 -1.54 1.28
C ILE A 110 -0.41 -2.62 0.51
N LEU A 111 -1.59 -2.32 -0.01
CA LEU A 111 -2.42 -3.32 -0.69
C LEU A 111 -1.83 -3.79 -2.03
N PRO A 112 -1.49 -2.90 -3.00
CA PRO A 112 -0.77 -3.31 -4.20
C PRO A 112 0.54 -4.04 -3.91
N LEU A 113 1.31 -3.56 -2.93
CA LEU A 113 2.57 -4.21 -2.53
C LEU A 113 2.34 -5.61 -1.99
N PHE A 114 1.30 -5.83 -1.18
CA PHE A 114 0.93 -7.15 -0.71
C PHE A 114 0.54 -8.06 -1.87
N PHE A 115 -0.32 -7.60 -2.77
CA PHE A 115 -0.76 -8.38 -3.92
C PHE A 115 0.40 -8.85 -4.79
N PHE A 116 1.22 -7.90 -5.26
CA PHE A 116 2.29 -8.23 -6.18
C PHE A 116 3.51 -8.83 -5.48
N GLY A 117 3.79 -8.42 -4.24
CA GLY A 117 4.85 -9.03 -3.43
C GLY A 117 4.58 -10.50 -3.14
N THR A 118 3.34 -10.86 -2.76
CA THR A 118 2.95 -12.27 -2.62
C THR A 118 3.03 -13.01 -3.95
N PHE A 119 2.57 -12.40 -5.04
CA PHE A 119 2.72 -12.95 -6.40
C PHE A 119 4.18 -13.24 -6.79
N PHE A 120 5.10 -12.32 -6.52
CA PHE A 120 6.52 -12.52 -6.83
C PHE A 120 7.11 -13.71 -6.07
N LEU A 121 6.63 -14.00 -4.86
CA LEU A 121 7.01 -15.20 -4.13
C LEU A 121 6.41 -16.43 -4.79
N TYR A 122 5.08 -16.60 -4.76
CA TYR A 122 4.47 -17.87 -5.15
C TYR A 122 4.61 -18.16 -6.66
N GLY A 123 4.58 -17.13 -7.50
CA GLY A 123 4.70 -17.25 -8.95
C GLY A 123 6.10 -17.64 -9.42
N SER A 124 7.12 -17.49 -8.56
CA SER A 124 8.50 -17.89 -8.89
C SER A 124 8.71 -19.40 -8.99
N GLN A 125 7.79 -20.21 -8.44
CA GLN A 125 7.88 -21.68 -8.36
C GLN A 125 9.19 -22.22 -7.74
N ILE A 126 9.91 -21.40 -6.97
CA ILE A 126 11.10 -21.82 -6.22
C ILE A 126 10.65 -22.71 -5.06
N SER A 127 11.40 -23.77 -4.75
CA SER A 127 11.04 -24.78 -3.74
C SER A 127 10.71 -24.19 -2.36
N THR A 128 11.42 -23.14 -1.95
CA THR A 128 11.22 -22.45 -0.66
C THR A 128 10.14 -21.37 -0.70
N ALA A 129 9.61 -21.03 -1.88
CA ALA A 129 8.72 -19.89 -2.05
C ALA A 129 7.41 -20.03 -1.27
N PHE A 130 6.85 -21.23 -1.21
CA PHE A 130 5.59 -21.47 -0.51
C PHE A 130 5.73 -21.29 1.01
N ILE A 131 6.81 -21.79 1.61
CA ILE A 131 7.09 -21.62 3.04
C ILE A 131 7.30 -20.13 3.35
N LEU A 132 8.09 -19.43 2.54
CA LEU A 132 8.36 -18.00 2.71
C LEU A 132 7.11 -17.15 2.49
N LEU A 133 6.21 -17.55 1.59
CA LEU A 133 4.90 -16.93 1.40
C LEU A 133 4.07 -17.02 2.69
N ILE A 134 3.89 -18.22 3.25
CA ILE A 134 3.13 -18.41 4.50
C ILE A 134 3.72 -17.57 5.63
N MET A 135 5.04 -17.61 5.80
CA MET A 135 5.73 -16.81 6.81
C MET A 135 5.52 -15.31 6.60
N SER A 136 5.55 -14.83 5.35
CA SER A 136 5.33 -13.43 5.02
C SER A 136 3.90 -12.97 5.32
N ILE A 137 2.90 -13.80 4.99
CA ILE A 137 1.48 -13.54 5.29
C ILE A 137 1.30 -13.48 6.81
N ALA A 138 1.89 -14.42 7.56
CA ALA A 138 1.82 -14.42 9.01
C ALA A 138 2.44 -13.16 9.62
N VAL A 139 3.63 -12.74 9.17
CA VAL A 139 4.28 -11.51 9.64
C VAL A 139 3.41 -10.28 9.35
N ILE A 140 2.89 -10.15 8.14
CA ILE A 140 2.03 -9.02 7.74
C ILE A 140 0.74 -9.01 8.57
N ALA A 141 0.12 -10.18 8.79
CA ALA A 141 -1.07 -10.30 9.63
C ALA A 141 -0.80 -9.89 11.09
N ILE A 142 0.31 -10.33 11.68
CA ILE A 142 0.71 -9.95 13.05
C ILE A 142 0.89 -8.43 13.16
N ILE A 143 1.60 -7.84 12.18
CA ILE A 143 1.84 -6.40 12.12
C ILE A 143 0.51 -5.64 11.97
N HIS A 144 -0.34 -6.06 11.03
CA HIS A 144 -1.65 -5.46 10.80
C HIS A 144 -2.52 -5.49 12.06
N CYS A 145 -2.64 -6.64 12.72
CA CYS A 145 -3.36 -6.79 13.98
C CYS A 145 -2.81 -5.87 15.07
N LYS A 146 -1.48 -5.73 15.20
CA LYS A 146 -0.86 -4.81 16.14
C LYS A 146 -1.27 -3.36 15.87
N PHE A 147 -1.33 -2.93 14.62
CA PHE A 147 -1.73 -1.56 14.26
C PHE A 147 -3.22 -1.31 14.43
N ILE A 148 -4.08 -2.28 14.13
CA ILE A 148 -5.52 -2.22 14.45
C ILE A 148 -5.72 -2.03 15.96
N LEU A 149 -5.06 -2.85 16.79
CA LEU A 149 -5.17 -2.76 18.25
C LEU A 149 -4.63 -1.42 18.78
N SER A 150 -3.54 -0.92 18.20
CA SER A 150 -2.94 0.35 18.60
C SER A 150 -3.85 1.53 18.23
N SER A 151 -4.41 1.53 17.01
CA SER A 151 -5.37 2.52 16.53
C SER A 151 -6.66 2.51 17.37
N TRP A 152 -7.18 1.32 17.72
CA TRP A 152 -8.34 1.17 18.60
C TRP A 152 -8.10 1.77 19.99
N LYS A 153 -6.96 1.45 20.62
CA LYS A 153 -6.59 2.01 21.94
C LYS A 153 -6.43 3.53 21.88
N PHE A 154 -5.94 4.07 20.76
CA PHE A 154 -5.80 5.50 20.55
C PHE A 154 -7.17 6.19 20.44
N MET A 155 -8.07 5.62 19.62
CA MET A 155 -9.45 6.11 19.47
C MET A 155 -10.22 6.12 20.81
N GLN A 156 -10.06 5.10 21.66
CA GLN A 156 -10.70 5.05 22.97
C GLN A 156 -10.18 6.13 23.94
N LYS A 157 -8.91 6.52 23.85
CA LYS A 157 -8.33 7.54 24.75
C LYS A 157 -8.78 8.96 24.40
N ASN A 158 -9.12 9.20 23.13
CA ASN A 158 -9.45 10.54 22.62
C ASN A 158 -10.95 10.70 22.32
N LEU A 159 -11.82 10.04 23.12
CA LEU A 159 -13.28 10.02 22.98
C LEU A 159 -13.99 11.40 23.15
N GLY A 160 -13.26 12.52 23.10
CA GLY A 160 -13.81 13.88 23.26
C GLY A 160 -13.13 14.96 22.41
N GLN A 161 -12.20 14.61 21.52
CA GLN A 161 -11.57 15.53 20.54
C GLN A 161 -12.12 15.26 19.14
N GLU A 162 -11.95 16.20 18.19
CA GLU A 162 -12.44 16.07 16.80
C GLU A 162 -12.08 14.69 16.21
N PHE A 163 -13.10 13.86 16.02
CA PHE A 163 -12.98 12.42 15.78
C PHE A 163 -12.63 12.04 14.34
N SER A 164 -12.61 13.00 13.40
CA SER A 164 -12.63 12.71 11.98
C SER A 164 -11.41 11.88 11.54
N THR A 165 -10.20 12.33 11.86
CA THR A 165 -8.96 11.71 11.36
C THR A 165 -8.64 10.37 12.04
N HIS A 166 -8.88 10.24 13.35
CA HIS A 166 -8.63 8.99 14.08
C HIS A 166 -9.61 7.88 13.69
N HIS A 167 -10.87 8.24 13.46
CA HIS A 167 -11.86 7.29 12.97
C HIS A 167 -11.56 6.84 11.53
N GLN A 168 -11.11 7.76 10.68
CA GLN A 168 -10.68 7.46 9.32
C GLN A 168 -9.53 6.45 9.30
N TYR A 169 -8.46 6.67 10.06
CA TYR A 169 -7.33 5.74 10.11
C TYR A 169 -7.73 4.32 10.50
N PHE A 170 -8.51 4.17 11.57
CA PHE A 170 -9.01 2.87 12.01
C PHE A 170 -9.90 2.20 10.95
N THR A 171 -10.74 2.99 10.28
CA THR A 171 -11.61 2.51 9.21
C THR A 171 -10.83 2.05 8.00
N THR A 172 -9.78 2.78 7.59
CA THR A 172 -8.87 2.38 6.51
C THR A 172 -8.20 1.04 6.81
N LEU A 173 -7.74 0.81 8.05
CA LEU A 173 -7.18 -0.49 8.44
C LEU A 173 -8.21 -1.64 8.38
N LYS A 174 -9.47 -1.39 8.73
CA LYS A 174 -10.54 -2.38 8.56
C LYS A 174 -10.79 -2.73 7.09
N TYR A 175 -10.84 -1.73 6.22
CA TYR A 175 -10.97 -1.98 4.79
C TYR A 175 -9.79 -2.79 4.26
N LEU A 176 -8.57 -2.45 4.70
CA LEU A 176 -7.38 -3.21 4.35
C LEU A 176 -7.48 -4.69 4.77
N THR A 177 -8.07 -4.99 5.94
CA THR A 177 -8.38 -6.39 6.33
C THR A 177 -9.28 -7.09 5.31
N VAL A 178 -10.38 -6.45 4.91
CA VAL A 178 -11.33 -7.03 3.95
C VAL A 178 -10.64 -7.28 2.61
N TYR A 179 -9.84 -6.31 2.14
CA TYR A 179 -9.09 -6.46 0.90
C TYR A 179 -8.05 -7.59 0.97
N TYR A 180 -7.33 -7.75 2.08
CA TYR A 180 -6.43 -8.89 2.25
C TYR A 180 -7.15 -10.22 2.18
N MET A 181 -8.29 -10.36 2.86
CA MET A 181 -9.07 -11.60 2.83
C MET A 181 -9.56 -11.92 1.43
N LEU A 182 -10.12 -10.92 0.73
CA LEU A 182 -10.59 -11.08 -0.64
C LEU A 182 -9.45 -11.48 -1.58
N LEU A 183 -8.30 -10.83 -1.45
CA LEU A 183 -7.13 -11.09 -2.27
C LEU A 183 -6.58 -12.50 -2.02
N LEU A 184 -6.49 -12.95 -0.77
CA LEU A 184 -6.08 -14.32 -0.45
C LEU A 184 -7.05 -15.35 -1.04
N ILE A 185 -8.36 -15.10 -0.97
CA ILE A 185 -9.37 -15.98 -1.59
C ILE A 185 -9.16 -16.05 -3.10
N VAL A 186 -9.00 -14.90 -3.76
CA VAL A 186 -8.76 -14.82 -5.21
C VAL A 186 -7.47 -15.54 -5.60
N LEU A 187 -6.41 -15.36 -4.82
CA LEU A 187 -5.10 -15.97 -5.04
C LEU A 187 -5.18 -17.50 -4.95
N VAL A 188 -5.89 -18.04 -3.95
CA VAL A 188 -6.12 -19.48 -3.79
C VAL A 188 -7.04 -20.04 -4.88
N SER A 189 -8.05 -19.27 -5.31
CA SER A 189 -9.12 -19.78 -6.19
C SER A 189 -8.77 -19.72 -7.68
N ILE A 190 -8.16 -18.63 -8.15
CA ILE A 190 -8.09 -18.32 -9.60
C ILE A 190 -6.65 -18.11 -10.08
N ASN A 191 -5.70 -17.77 -9.20
CA ASN A 191 -4.34 -17.38 -9.56
C ASN A 191 -4.31 -16.41 -10.78
N PRO A 192 -4.88 -15.21 -10.62
CA PRO A 192 -5.28 -14.35 -11.75
C PRO A 192 -4.10 -13.87 -12.60
N LEU A 193 -2.94 -13.59 -11.99
CA LEU A 193 -1.79 -13.09 -12.72
C LEU A 193 -1.15 -14.16 -13.60
N GLN A 194 -1.14 -15.43 -13.17
CA GLN A 194 -0.68 -16.52 -14.04
C GLN A 194 -1.57 -16.65 -15.29
N GLN A 195 -2.89 -16.50 -15.15
CA GLN A 195 -3.81 -16.50 -16.28
C GLN A 195 -3.54 -15.34 -17.25
N ILE A 196 -3.31 -14.13 -16.72
CA ILE A 196 -2.99 -12.95 -17.54
C ILE A 196 -1.69 -13.18 -18.33
N PHE A 197 -0.64 -13.72 -17.72
CA PHE A 197 0.62 -13.95 -18.44
C PHE A 197 0.55 -15.10 -19.46
N ILE A 198 -0.24 -16.14 -19.19
CA ILE A 198 -0.55 -17.16 -20.20
C ILE A 198 -1.23 -16.51 -21.40
N TRP A 199 -2.17 -15.61 -21.16
CA TRP A 199 -2.88 -14.91 -22.23
C TRP A 199 -1.96 -13.98 -23.05
N ILE A 200 -1.09 -13.20 -22.37
CA ILE A 200 -0.09 -12.33 -23.04
C ILE A 200 0.83 -13.16 -23.95
N ARG A 201 1.15 -14.40 -23.58
CA ARG A 201 1.98 -15.31 -24.38
C ARG A 201 1.21 -15.96 -25.55
N GLY A 202 -0.11 -16.10 -25.42
CA GLY A 202 -0.97 -16.68 -26.44
C GLY A 202 -1.36 -15.72 -27.57
N MET A 203 -1.05 -14.43 -27.42
CA MET A 203 -1.10 -13.41 -28.48
C MET A 203 0.23 -13.34 -29.22
#